data_AF-A0A3B8I351-F1
#
_entry.id   AF-A0A3B8I351-F1
#
_cell.length_a   1.000
_cell.length_b   1.000
_cell.length_c   1.000
_cell.angle_alpha   90.00
_cell.angle_beta   90.00
_cell.angle_gamma   90.00
#
_symmetry.space_group_name_H-M   'P 1'
#
loop_
_entity.id
_entity.type
_entity.pdbx_description
1 polymer ?
#
loop_
_entity_poly.entity_id
_entity_poly.type
_entity_poly.pdbx_seq_one_letter_code
_entity_poly.pdbx_strand_id
1 'polypeptide(L)'
;GAIVGALASIPVALALKFLTDMPWMHQMGLTALATMAIIVAVSLTTGKGQDDAKGIDLSGGLFKTSATFNISAFVVCIICAVLYALFW
;
A
#
# COMPACT_ATOMS: atom_id res chain seq x y z
N GLY A 1 -16.46 1.04 -0.22
CA GLY A 1 -15.45 -0.01 0.00
C GLY A 1 -14.72 0.06 1.33
N ALA A 2 -14.21 1.25 1.73
CA ALA A 2 -13.26 1.38 2.85
C ALA A 2 -13.65 0.69 4.16
N ILE A 3 -14.86 0.93 4.69
CA ILE A 3 -15.33 0.33 5.95
C ILE A 3 -15.38 -1.20 5.84
N VAL A 4 -15.94 -1.71 4.74
CA VAL A 4 -16.04 -3.16 4.48
C VAL A 4 -14.66 -3.79 4.40
N GLY A 5 -13.72 -3.14 3.70
CA GLY A 5 -12.33 -3.60 3.62
C GLY A 5 -11.63 -3.64 4.97
N ALA A 6 -11.76 -2.58 5.79
CA ALA A 6 -11.15 -2.51 7.12
C ALA A 6 -11.72 -3.57 8.08
N LEU A 7 -13.03 -3.85 8.02
CA LEU A 7 -13.61 -4.93 8.82
C LEU A 7 -13.21 -6.31 8.30
N ALA A 8 -13.12 -6.48 6.97
CA ALA A 8 -12.70 -7.73 6.34
C ALA A 8 -11.20 -8.02 6.51
N SER A 9 -10.35 -7.01 6.76
CA SER A 9 -8.91 -7.22 6.97
C SER A 9 -8.62 -8.03 8.23
N ILE A 10 -9.45 -7.92 9.27
CA ILE A 10 -9.32 -8.67 10.53
C ILE A 10 -9.46 -10.18 10.31
N PRO A 11 -10.58 -10.71 9.75
CA PRO A 11 -10.70 -12.14 9.49
C PRO A 11 -9.67 -12.64 8.47
N VAL A 12 -9.29 -11.85 7.47
CA VAL A 12 -8.20 -12.21 6.53
C VAL A 12 -6.88 -12.38 7.27
N ALA A 13 -6.50 -11.44 8.14
CA ALA A 13 -5.28 -11.52 8.93
C ALA A 13 -5.31 -12.71 9.90
N LEU A 14 -6.44 -12.97 10.57
CA LEU A 14 -6.59 -14.12 11.47
C LEU A 14 -6.52 -15.44 10.69
N ALA A 15 -7.13 -15.53 9.51
CA ALA A 15 -7.02 -16.69 8.64
C ALA A 15 -5.56 -16.95 8.26
N LEU A 16 -4.81 -15.93 7.82
CA LEU A 16 -3.38 -16.09 7.52
C LEU A 16 -2.55 -16.47 8.76
N LYS A 17 -2.88 -15.91 9.92
CA LYS A 17 -2.19 -16.19 11.20
C LYS A 17 -2.34 -17.64 11.64
N PHE A 18 -3.54 -18.21 11.52
CA PHE A 18 -3.87 -19.53 12.10
C PHE A 18 -3.88 -20.67 11.08
N LEU A 19 -4.00 -20.39 9.79
CA LEU A 19 -4.10 -21.40 8.74
C LEU A 19 -2.81 -21.56 7.93
N THR A 20 -1.77 -20.76 8.21
CA THR A 20 -0.51 -20.79 7.47
C THR A 20 0.69 -20.63 8.40
N ASP A 21 1.82 -21.24 8.03
CA ASP A 21 3.10 -21.11 8.74
C ASP A 21 4.00 -20.00 8.16
N MET A 22 3.42 -19.05 7.39
CA MET A 22 4.19 -17.97 6.77
C MET A 22 4.80 -17.04 7.82
N PRO A 23 5.99 -16.45 7.56
CA PRO A 23 6.52 -15.41 8.44
C PRO A 23 5.58 -14.20 8.49
N TRP A 24 5.52 -13.54 9.65
CA TRP A 24 4.58 -12.44 9.91
C TRP A 24 4.61 -11.33 8.83
N MET A 25 5.79 -10.98 8.31
CA MET A 25 5.92 -9.94 7.28
C MET A 25 5.17 -10.30 5.99
N HIS A 26 5.21 -11.57 5.57
CA HIS A 26 4.46 -12.05 4.42
C HIS A 26 2.95 -12.01 4.69
N GLN A 27 2.52 -12.42 5.89
CA GLN A 27 1.11 -12.36 6.29
C GLN A 27 0.57 -10.93 6.23
N MET A 28 1.32 -9.95 6.74
CA MET A 28 0.92 -8.54 6.72
C MET A 28 0.88 -7.98 5.30
N GLY A 29 1.88 -8.30 4.46
CA GLY A 29 1.88 -7.91 3.05
C GLY A 29 0.65 -8.44 2.30
N LEU A 30 0.32 -9.72 2.48
CA LEU A 30 -0.87 -10.33 1.86
C LEU A 30 -2.17 -9.73 2.41
N THR A 31 -2.25 -9.46 3.71
CA THR A 31 -3.41 -8.80 4.32
C THR A 31 -3.63 -7.42 3.69
N ALA A 32 -2.56 -6.64 3.48
CA ALA A 32 -2.65 -5.32 2.87
C ALA A 32 -3.17 -5.40 1.42
N LEU A 33 -2.62 -6.30 0.60
CA LEU A 33 -3.06 -6.52 -0.77
C LEU A 33 -4.53 -6.97 -0.85
N ALA A 34 -4.92 -7.95 -0.03
CA ALA A 34 -6.29 -8.43 0.04
C ALA A 34 -7.28 -7.33 0.45
N THR A 35 -6.91 -6.52 1.45
CA THR A 35 -7.73 -5.38 1.91
C THR A 35 -7.92 -4.36 0.80
N MET A 36 -6.85 -3.98 0.08
CA MET A 36 -6.96 -3.07 -1.06
C MET A 36 -7.88 -3.64 -2.15
N ALA A 37 -7.73 -4.92 -2.49
CA ALA A 37 -8.57 -5.58 -3.49
C ALA A 37 -10.06 -5.58 -3.11
N ILE A 38 -10.38 -5.87 -1.84
CA ILE A 38 -11.77 -5.82 -1.33
C ILE A 38 -12.32 -4.40 -1.40
N ILE A 39 -11.54 -3.39 -0.99
CA ILE A 39 -11.97 -1.99 -1.04
C ILE A 39 -12.27 -1.59 -2.49
N VAL A 40 -11.38 -1.91 -3.43
CA VAL A 40 -11.56 -1.62 -4.86
C VAL A 40 -12.82 -2.32 -5.40
N ALA A 41 -12.97 -3.63 -5.17
CA ALA A 41 -14.11 -4.40 -5.66
C ALA A 41 -15.46 -3.86 -5.14
N VAL A 42 -15.54 -3.58 -3.83
CA VAL A 42 -16.76 -3.04 -3.20
C VAL A 42 -17.02 -1.59 -3.63
N SER A 43 -15.97 -0.76 -3.74
CA SER A 43 -16.13 0.63 -4.18
C SER A 43 -16.55 0.72 -5.65
N LEU A 44 -16.01 -0.11 -6.55
CA LEU A 44 -16.40 -0.12 -7.96
C LEU A 44 -17.85 -0.57 -8.16
N THR A 45 -18.28 -1.61 -7.43
CA THR A 45 -19.67 -2.09 -7.51
C THR A 45 -20.67 -1.11 -6.90
N THR A 46 -20.30 -0.42 -5.81
CA THR A 46 -21.19 0.56 -5.15
C THR A 46 -21.21 1.91 -5.85
N GLY A 47 -20.05 2.42 -6.28
CA GLY A 47 -19.88 3.71 -6.95
C GLY A 47 -20.15 3.66 -8.46
N LYS A 48 -20.39 2.46 -9.01
CA LYS A 48 -20.66 2.24 -10.46
C LYS A 48 -19.62 2.87 -11.38
N GLY A 49 -18.36 2.89 -10.94
CA GLY A 49 -17.23 3.47 -11.69
C GLY A 49 -17.20 4.99 -11.76
N GLN A 50 -18.03 5.70 -11.00
CA GLN A 50 -17.95 7.15 -10.86
C GLN A 50 -17.01 7.53 -9.71
N ASP A 51 -16.36 8.68 -9.85
CA ASP A 51 -15.55 9.26 -8.78
C ASP A 51 -16.42 9.61 -7.57
N ASP A 52 -15.92 9.32 -6.37
CA ASP A 52 -16.61 9.68 -5.14
C ASP A 52 -16.60 11.21 -4.97
N ALA A 53 -17.71 11.80 -4.55
CA ALA A 53 -17.81 13.25 -4.32
C ALA A 53 -16.83 13.77 -3.25
N LYS A 54 -16.33 12.90 -2.38
CA LYS A 54 -15.29 13.17 -1.38
C LYS A 54 -13.92 12.61 -1.79
N GLY A 55 -13.78 12.19 -3.05
CA GLY A 55 -12.50 11.77 -3.62
C GLY A 55 -11.48 12.91 -3.55
N ILE A 56 -10.24 12.57 -3.25
CA ILE A 56 -9.13 13.53 -3.25
C ILE A 56 -8.72 13.75 -4.69
N ASP A 57 -8.84 14.98 -5.18
CA ASP A 57 -8.36 15.35 -6.51
C ASP A 57 -6.83 15.46 -6.52
N LEU A 58 -6.19 14.68 -7.39
CA LEU A 58 -4.74 14.62 -7.52
C LEU A 58 -4.31 15.42 -8.74
N SER A 59 -3.83 16.64 -8.50
CA SER A 59 -3.25 17.46 -9.56
C SER A 59 -1.80 17.05 -9.87
N GLY A 60 -1.40 17.12 -11.15
CA GLY A 60 -0.07 16.68 -11.59
C GLY A 60 1.11 17.45 -10.99
N GLY A 61 0.87 18.63 -10.41
CA GLY A 61 1.90 19.41 -9.71
C GLY A 61 2.10 19.03 -8.24
N LEU A 62 1.18 18.27 -7.64
CA LEU A 62 1.14 18.02 -6.19
C LEU A 62 2.40 17.33 -5.66
N PHE A 63 3.00 16.46 -6.48
CA PHE A 63 4.19 15.69 -6.10
C PHE A 63 5.49 16.25 -6.72
N LYS A 64 5.46 17.48 -7.26
CA LYS A 64 6.67 18.11 -7.81
C LYS A 64 7.61 18.52 -6.70
N THR A 65 8.81 17.95 -6.72
CA THR A 65 9.88 18.20 -5.75
C THR A 65 10.99 19.08 -6.33
N SER A 66 11.78 19.72 -5.46
CA SER A 66 12.93 20.54 -5.88
C SER A 66 14.10 19.66 -6.34
N ALA A 67 14.97 20.21 -7.18
CA ALA A 67 16.17 19.51 -7.65
C ALA A 67 17.06 19.07 -6.46
N THR A 68 17.21 19.93 -5.45
CA THR A 68 17.96 19.63 -4.23
C THR A 68 17.38 18.44 -3.47
N PHE A 69 16.05 18.36 -3.31
CA PHE A 69 15.41 17.21 -2.66
C PHE A 69 15.69 15.91 -3.44
N ASN A 70 15.54 15.96 -4.77
CA ASN A 70 15.74 14.77 -5.62
C ASN A 70 17.17 14.24 -5.53
N ILE A 71 18.17 15.12 -5.62
CA ILE A 71 19.58 14.73 -5.50
C ILE A 71 19.83 14.08 -4.14
N SER A 72 19.34 14.70 -3.07
CA SER A 72 19.49 14.15 -1.71
C SER A 72 18.79 12.80 -1.54
N ALA A 73 17.59 12.62 -2.09
CA ALA A 73 16.87 11.35 -2.05
C ALA A 73 17.65 10.24 -2.76
N PHE A 74 18.23 10.53 -3.93
CA PHE A 74 19.09 9.57 -4.64
C PHE A 74 20.34 9.20 -3.84
N VAL A 75 20.98 10.15 -3.17
CA VAL A 75 22.13 9.86 -2.29
C VAL A 75 21.73 8.86 -1.19
N VAL A 76 20.59 9.05 -0.55
CA VAL A 76 20.08 8.10 0.48
C VAL A 76 19.81 6.72 -0.13
N CYS A 77 19.16 6.65 -1.29
CA CYS A 77 18.94 5.38 -1.99
C CYS A 77 20.24 4.65 -2.34
N ILE A 78 21.27 5.38 -2.80
CA ILE A 78 22.58 4.80 -3.13
C ILE A 78 23.26 4.27 -1.88
N ILE A 79 23.24 5.02 -0.76
CA ILE A 79 23.81 4.55 0.51
C ILE A 79 23.11 3.26 0.94
N CYS A 80 21.77 3.21 0.93
CA CYS A 80 21.03 1.99 1.25
C CYS A 80 21.42 0.83 0.33
N ALA A 81 21.51 1.05 -0.98
CA ALA A 81 21.90 0.01 -1.94
C ALA A 81 23.32 -0.53 -1.67
N VAL A 82 24.28 0.35 -1.40
CA VAL A 82 25.65 -0.04 -1.06
C VAL A 82 25.70 -0.83 0.24
N LEU A 83 25.01 -0.38 1.29
CA LEU A 83 24.95 -1.11 2.56
C LEU A 83 24.38 -2.52 2.38
N TYR A 84 23.27 -2.65 1.64
CA TYR A 84 22.69 -3.96 1.35
C TYR A 84 23.56 -4.81 0.43
N ALA A 85 24.36 -4.23 -0.47
CA ALA A 85 25.25 -4.99 -1.36
C ALA A 85 26.54 -5.45 -0.68
N LEU A 86 27.04 -4.72 0.32
CA LEU A 86 28.29 -5.04 1.02
C LEU A 86 28.09 -6.00 2.20
N PHE A 87 26.95 -5.91 2.89
CA PHE A 87 26.69 -6.67 4.13
C PHE A 87 25.74 -7.86 3.96
N TRP A 88 25.20 -8.07 2.76
CA TRP A 88 24.43 -9.26 2.41
C TRP A 88 25.32 -10.29 1.72
#